data_AF-A0A954ILT0-F1
#
_entry.id   AF-A0A954ILT0-F1
#
_cell.length_a   1.000
_cell.length_b   1.000
_cell.length_c   1.000
_cell.angle_alpha   90.00
_cell.angle_beta   90.00
_cell.angle_gamma   90.00
#
_symmetry.space_group_name_H-M   'P 1'
#
loop_
_entity.id
_entity.type
_entity.pdbx_description
1 polymer ?
#
loop_
_entity_poly.entity_id
_entity_poly.type
_entity_poly.pdbx_seq_one_letter_code
_entity_poly.pdbx_strand_id
1 'polypeptide(L)'
;MAERGSSPSAWLYLPADHLDPANAGNRVLVESVSRKLRFADRNDAQGLIERLTACLHDVHEREDKSELRMLRGVASYAAGEYEHADGDFQAAIRDAPDDWRPYFHRWQLNLKLQRSREAEQCRKAGAQIRPDLFSQNYPPHGVVI
;
A
#
# COMPACT_ATOMS: atom_id res chain seq x y z
N MET A 1 10.98 -37.76 -11.54
CA MET A 1 10.06 -37.07 -10.62
C MET A 1 10.26 -35.59 -10.87
N ALA A 2 9.35 -34.98 -11.63
CA ALA A 2 9.50 -33.62 -12.11
C ALA A 2 9.10 -32.65 -11.02
N GLU A 3 10.07 -31.84 -10.58
CA GLU A 3 9.87 -30.74 -9.65
C GLU A 3 8.83 -29.80 -10.26
N ARG A 4 7.73 -29.61 -9.53
CA ARG A 4 6.68 -28.65 -9.90
C ARG A 4 7.35 -27.29 -10.06
N GLY A 5 7.33 -26.76 -11.28
CA GLY A 5 7.78 -25.41 -11.57
C GLY A 5 7.09 -24.42 -10.65
N SER A 6 7.82 -23.94 -9.65
CA SER A 6 7.51 -22.70 -8.97
C SER A 6 7.57 -21.60 -10.02
N SER A 7 6.42 -21.28 -10.62
CA SER A 7 6.24 -20.02 -11.32
C SER A 7 6.81 -18.93 -10.41
N PRO A 8 7.78 -18.11 -10.86
CA PRO A 8 8.33 -17.06 -10.03
C PRO A 8 7.13 -16.20 -9.62
N SER A 9 6.87 -16.22 -8.31
CA SER A 9 5.84 -15.46 -7.61
C SER A 9 5.64 -14.14 -8.32
N ALA A 10 4.50 -14.01 -9.02
CA ALA A 10 4.10 -12.80 -9.70
C ALA A 10 4.36 -11.64 -8.75
N TRP A 11 5.34 -10.80 -9.11
CA TRP A 11 5.99 -9.81 -8.25
C TRP A 11 4.97 -9.06 -7.40
N LEU A 12 4.70 -9.62 -6.22
CA LEU A 12 3.74 -9.09 -5.27
C LEU A 12 4.51 -7.98 -4.57
N TYR A 13 4.22 -6.73 -4.93
CA TYR A 13 4.78 -5.60 -4.20
C TYR A 13 4.44 -5.80 -2.72
N LEU A 14 5.48 -6.14 -1.95
CA LEU A 14 5.44 -6.31 -0.51
C LEU A 14 5.85 -4.94 0.04
N PRO A 15 4.94 -4.13 0.59
CA PRO A 15 5.29 -2.86 1.21
C PRO A 15 6.39 -2.99 2.28
N ALA A 16 6.60 -4.21 2.81
CA ALA A 16 7.65 -4.55 3.75
C ALA A 16 9.09 -4.37 3.25
N ASP A 17 9.38 -4.51 1.95
CA ASP A 17 10.75 -4.39 1.41
C ASP A 17 11.25 -2.94 1.39
N HIS A 18 10.34 -1.99 1.60
CA HIS A 18 10.55 -0.56 1.44
C HIS A 18 10.19 0.25 2.68
N LEU A 19 9.96 -0.43 3.81
CA LEU A 19 9.83 0.23 5.11
C LEU A 19 11.21 0.74 5.54
N ASP A 20 11.32 2.06 5.70
CA ASP A 20 12.54 2.67 6.20
C ASP A 20 12.81 2.18 7.63
N PRO A 21 13.96 1.53 7.90
CA PRO A 21 14.24 0.94 9.20
C PRO A 21 14.53 1.98 10.30
N ALA A 22 14.65 3.27 9.97
CA ALA A 22 14.96 4.34 10.91
C ALA A 22 13.72 4.89 11.65
N ASN A 23 12.49 4.65 11.15
CA ASN A 23 11.27 5.12 11.82
C ASN A 23 10.76 4.09 12.85
N ALA A 24 11.48 3.98 13.97
CA ALA A 24 11.40 2.85 14.89
C ALA A 24 10.19 2.83 15.85
N GLY A 25 9.41 3.91 15.95
CA GLY A 25 8.32 4.04 16.94
C GLY A 25 7.13 3.11 16.70
N ASN A 26 6.75 2.94 15.43
CA ASN A 26 5.59 2.14 15.00
C ASN A 26 5.96 0.74 14.47
N ARG A 27 7.23 0.36 14.59
CA ARG A 27 7.81 -0.86 14.03
C ARG A 27 7.06 -2.14 14.45
N VAL A 28 6.58 -2.26 15.68
CA VAL A 28 5.85 -3.46 16.13
C VAL A 28 4.46 -3.58 15.47
N LEU A 29 3.79 -2.46 15.27
CA LEU A 29 2.43 -2.41 14.72
C LEU A 29 2.49 -2.58 13.20
N VAL A 30 3.40 -1.88 12.53
CA VAL A 30 3.66 -2.02 11.10
C VAL A 30 4.23 -3.40 10.77
N GLU A 31 5.19 -3.94 11.53
CA GLU A 31 5.78 -5.26 11.29
C GLU A 31 4.78 -6.40 11.57
N SER A 32 3.93 -6.27 12.59
CA SER A 32 2.85 -7.24 12.85
C SER A 32 1.75 -7.21 11.78
N VAL A 33 1.46 -6.04 11.21
CA VAL A 33 0.53 -5.87 10.09
C VAL A 33 1.14 -6.36 8.77
N SER A 34 2.41 -6.03 8.52
CA SER A 34 3.19 -6.39 7.33
C SER A 34 3.43 -7.89 7.21
N ARG A 35 3.66 -8.59 8.34
CA ARG A 35 3.74 -10.07 8.35
C ARG A 35 2.43 -10.75 7.97
N LYS A 36 1.30 -10.07 8.16
CA LYS A 36 -0.05 -10.57 7.89
C LYS A 36 -0.61 -10.14 6.52
N LEU A 37 0.14 -9.39 5.72
CA LEU A 37 -0.23 -8.98 4.35
C LEU A 37 -0.21 -10.13 3.32
N ARG A 38 -0.38 -11.38 3.77
CA ARG A 38 -0.88 -12.48 2.96
C ARG A 38 -2.41 -12.44 3.08
N PHE A 39 -3.06 -11.53 2.36
CA PHE A 39 -4.52 -11.47 2.35
C PHE A 39 -5.05 -12.69 1.59
N ALA A 40 -5.34 -13.76 2.33
CA ALA A 40 -6.02 -14.93 1.81
C ALA A 40 -7.55 -14.71 1.80
N ASP A 41 -8.07 -13.76 2.60
CA ASP A 41 -9.51 -13.53 2.74
C ASP A 41 -9.87 -12.05 2.99
N ARG A 42 -11.04 -11.63 2.49
CA ARG A 42 -11.59 -10.27 2.63
C ARG A 42 -11.89 -9.91 4.09
N ASN A 43 -12.20 -10.90 4.92
CA ASN A 43 -12.52 -10.72 6.33
C ASN A 43 -11.30 -10.31 7.16
N ASP A 44 -10.11 -10.85 6.85
CA ASP A 44 -8.85 -10.43 7.48
C ASP A 44 -8.50 -8.98 7.16
N ALA A 45 -8.81 -8.53 5.94
CA ALA A 45 -8.60 -7.14 5.54
C ALA A 45 -9.54 -6.18 6.31
N GLN A 46 -10.80 -6.56 6.55
CA GLN A 46 -11.74 -5.77 7.35
C GLN A 46 -11.27 -5.58 8.79
N GLY A 47 -10.89 -6.67 9.47
CA GLY A 47 -10.39 -6.57 10.85
C GLY A 47 -9.12 -5.71 10.97
N LEU A 48 -8.32 -5.64 9.91
CA LEU A 48 -7.16 -4.75 9.86
C LEU A 48 -7.57 -3.27 9.71
N ILE A 49 -8.54 -2.97 8.85
CA ILE A 49 -9.07 -1.61 8.66
C ILE A 49 -9.59 -1.05 9.98
N GLU A 50 -10.33 -1.85 10.76
CA GLU A 50 -10.85 -1.46 12.07
C GLU A 50 -9.71 -1.13 13.05
N ARG A 51 -8.71 -2.00 13.14
CA ARG A 51 -7.54 -1.80 14.00
C ARG A 51 -6.75 -0.54 13.65
N LEU A 52 -6.50 -0.32 12.36
CA LEU A 52 -5.78 0.87 11.88
C LEU A 52 -6.59 2.14 12.14
N THR A 53 -7.91 2.08 12.01
CA THR A 53 -8.80 3.21 12.32
C THR A 53 -8.76 3.55 13.81
N ALA A 54 -8.70 2.57 14.70
CA ALA A 54 -8.50 2.80 16.13
C ALA A 54 -7.14 3.44 16.40
N CYS A 55 -6.06 2.92 15.83
CA CYS A 55 -4.72 3.51 15.99
C CYS A 55 -4.63 4.96 15.49
N LEU A 56 -5.33 5.29 14.40
CA LEU A 56 -5.38 6.65 13.87
C LEU A 56 -6.00 7.66 14.84
N HIS A 57 -6.84 7.21 15.78
CA HIS A 57 -7.43 8.06 16.81
C HIS A 57 -6.43 8.39 17.93
N ASP A 58 -5.59 7.42 18.33
CA ASP A 58 -4.60 7.59 19.39
C ASP A 58 -3.34 8.36 18.92
N VAL A 59 -2.93 8.16 17.66
CA VAL A 59 -1.75 8.82 17.12
C VAL A 59 -2.01 10.31 16.91
N HIS A 60 -1.04 11.14 17.28
CA HIS A 60 -1.12 12.61 17.13
C HIS A 60 -0.14 13.14 16.07
N GLU A 61 0.99 12.48 15.85
CA GLU A 61 2.02 12.91 14.91
C GLU A 61 1.57 12.76 13.45
N ARG A 62 1.97 13.72 12.60
CA ARG A 62 1.50 13.78 11.21
C ARG A 62 2.15 12.71 10.32
N GLU A 63 3.42 12.42 10.56
CA GLU A 63 4.17 11.40 9.81
C GLU A 63 3.62 10.00 10.12
N ASP A 64 3.35 9.68 11.38
CA ASP A 64 2.73 8.41 11.76
C ASP A 64 1.31 8.25 11.21
N LYS A 65 0.54 9.36 11.15
CA LYS A 65 -0.79 9.35 10.53
C LYS A 65 -0.75 9.05 9.04
N SER A 66 0.24 9.57 8.32
CA SER A 66 0.36 9.32 6.87
C SER A 66 0.63 7.83 6.61
N GLU A 67 1.52 7.22 7.39
CA GLU A 67 1.83 5.79 7.30
C GLU A 67 0.62 4.91 7.65
N LEU A 68 -0.08 5.21 8.74
CA LEU A 68 -1.28 4.46 9.12
C LEU A 68 -2.41 4.58 8.09
N ARG A 69 -2.60 5.77 7.50
CA ARG A 69 -3.55 6.00 6.40
C ARG A 69 -3.16 5.19 5.18
N MET A 70 -1.88 5.19 4.81
CA MET A 70 -1.38 4.38 3.70
C MET A 70 -1.66 2.89 3.94
N LEU A 71 -1.32 2.36 5.11
CA LEU A 71 -1.58 0.96 5.45
C LEU A 71 -3.08 0.61 5.43
N ARG A 72 -3.93 1.53 5.92
CA ARG A 72 -5.38 1.36 5.87
C ARG A 72 -5.88 1.34 4.44
N GLY A 73 -5.38 2.21 3.57
CA GLY A 73 -5.70 2.21 2.15
C GLY A 73 -5.30 0.91 1.46
N VAL A 74 -4.15 0.32 1.81
CA VAL A 74 -3.73 -1.00 1.31
C VAL A 74 -4.69 -2.10 1.77
N ALA A 75 -5.11 -2.07 3.04
CA ALA A 75 -6.09 -3.02 3.57
C ALA A 75 -7.46 -2.86 2.88
N SER A 76 -7.94 -1.63 2.70
CA SER A 76 -9.17 -1.30 1.96
C SER A 76 -9.10 -1.76 0.51
N TYR A 77 -7.95 -1.59 -0.15
CA TYR A 77 -7.72 -2.11 -1.51
C TYR A 77 -7.85 -3.63 -1.58
N ALA A 78 -7.27 -4.35 -0.60
CA ALA A 78 -7.40 -5.80 -0.49
C ALA A 78 -8.83 -6.24 -0.17
N ALA A 79 -9.56 -5.44 0.63
CA ALA A 79 -10.97 -5.65 0.94
C ALA A 79 -11.92 -5.30 -0.23
N GLY A 80 -11.41 -4.77 -1.34
CA GLY A 80 -12.21 -4.31 -2.48
C GLY A 80 -12.89 -2.95 -2.27
N GLU A 81 -12.57 -2.25 -1.19
CA GLU A 81 -13.08 -0.91 -0.89
C GLU A 81 -12.22 0.18 -1.53
N TYR A 82 -12.29 0.24 -2.86
CA TYR A 82 -11.41 1.09 -3.66
C TYR A 82 -11.59 2.58 -3.41
N GLU A 83 -12.81 3.04 -3.10
CA GLU A 83 -13.06 4.47 -2.81
C GLU A 83 -12.46 4.89 -1.47
N HIS A 84 -12.60 4.07 -0.42
CA HIS A 84 -11.93 4.29 0.85
C HIS A 84 -10.41 4.26 0.69
N ALA A 85 -9.89 3.31 -0.09
CA ALA A 85 -8.47 3.23 -0.37
C ALA A 85 -7.94 4.50 -1.05
N ASP A 86 -8.64 5.03 -2.06
CA ASP A 86 -8.23 6.26 -2.73
C ASP A 86 -8.23 7.46 -1.77
N GLY A 87 -9.26 7.57 -0.91
CA GLY A 87 -9.35 8.63 0.10
C GLY A 87 -8.19 8.58 1.10
N ASP A 88 -7.84 7.37 1.54
CA ASP A 88 -6.71 7.14 2.46
C ASP A 88 -5.36 7.49 1.84
N PHE A 89 -5.13 7.07 0.59
CA PHE A 89 -3.90 7.44 -0.12
C PHE A 89 -3.81 8.95 -0.36
N GLN A 90 -4.92 9.61 -0.71
CA GLN A 90 -4.95 11.06 -0.83
C GLN A 90 -4.61 11.76 0.48
N ALA A 91 -5.17 11.29 1.60
CA ALA A 91 -4.89 11.85 2.91
C ALA A 91 -3.42 11.64 3.31
N ALA A 92 -2.87 10.45 3.05
CA ALA A 92 -1.44 10.16 3.29
C ALA A 92 -0.52 11.08 2.46
N ILE A 93 -0.81 11.27 1.17
CA ILE A 93 -0.07 12.20 0.29
C ILE A 93 -0.14 13.64 0.81
N ARG A 94 -1.28 14.07 1.34
CA ARG A 94 -1.43 15.43 1.91
C ARG A 94 -0.64 15.63 3.19
N ASP A 95 -0.45 14.58 3.98
CA ASP A 95 0.30 14.66 5.24
C ASP A 95 1.81 14.50 5.02
N ALA A 96 2.22 13.64 4.08
CA ALA A 96 3.61 13.40 3.71
C ALA A 96 3.76 13.41 2.17
N PRO A 97 3.82 14.60 1.54
CA PRO A 97 3.91 14.70 0.08
C PRO A 97 5.25 14.21 -0.48
N ASP A 98 6.29 14.17 0.35
CA ASP A 98 7.63 13.66 0.03
C ASP A 98 7.75 12.14 0.21
N ASP A 99 6.70 11.46 0.68
CA ASP A 99 6.67 9.99 0.75
C ASP A 99 6.16 9.41 -0.58
N TRP A 100 6.98 8.62 -1.23
CA TRP A 100 6.64 7.99 -2.51
C TRP A 100 5.64 6.83 -2.37
N ARG A 101 5.55 6.18 -1.20
CA ARG A 101 4.78 4.93 -1.01
C ARG A 101 3.28 5.10 -1.27
N PRO A 102 2.61 6.16 -0.77
CA PRO A 102 1.21 6.43 -1.11
C PRO A 102 0.97 6.63 -2.62
N TYR A 103 1.89 7.29 -3.34
CA TYR A 103 1.77 7.47 -4.79
C TYR A 103 1.85 6.14 -5.54
N PHE A 104 2.73 5.23 -5.11
CA PHE A 104 2.85 3.91 -5.69
C PHE A 104 1.55 3.10 -5.54
N HIS A 105 1.01 3.04 -4.32
CA HIS A 105 -0.22 2.31 -4.05
C HIS A 105 -1.43 2.91 -4.76
N ARG A 106 -1.52 4.23 -4.80
CA ARG A 106 -2.59 4.93 -5.50
C ARG A 106 -2.48 4.77 -7.02
N TRP A 107 -1.26 4.72 -7.56
CA TRP A 107 -1.02 4.37 -8.97
C TRP A 107 -1.56 2.97 -9.29
N GLN A 108 -1.22 1.97 -8.48
CA GLN A 108 -1.72 0.59 -8.63
C GLN A 108 -3.24 0.50 -8.53
N LEU A 109 -3.84 1.21 -7.57
CA LEU A 109 -5.28 1.34 -7.42
C LEU A 109 -5.94 1.90 -8.70
N ASN A 110 -5.42 2.99 -9.23
CA ASN A 110 -5.96 3.61 -10.43
C ASN A 110 -5.79 2.73 -11.67
N LEU A 111 -4.68 1.99 -11.81
CA LEU A 111 -4.53 0.99 -12.86
C LEU A 111 -5.62 -0.09 -12.79
N LYS A 112 -5.93 -0.60 -11.58
CA LYS A 112 -7.00 -1.58 -11.38
C LYS A 112 -8.39 -1.02 -11.70
N LEU A 113 -8.63 0.24 -11.36
CA LEU A 113 -9.86 0.95 -11.70
C LEU A 113 -9.92 1.44 -13.15
N GLN A 114 -8.90 1.14 -13.97
CA GLN A 114 -8.75 1.63 -15.36
C GLN A 114 -8.77 3.16 -15.48
N ARG A 115 -8.39 3.85 -14.41
CA ARG A 115 -8.22 5.31 -14.34
C ARG A 115 -6.82 5.69 -14.82
N SER A 116 -6.55 5.51 -16.10
CA SER A 116 -5.21 5.66 -16.68
C SER A 116 -4.62 7.06 -16.49
N ARG A 117 -5.46 8.10 -16.49
CA ARG A 117 -5.00 9.49 -16.34
C ARG A 117 -4.49 9.74 -14.91
N GLU A 118 -5.25 9.33 -13.92
CA GLU A 118 -4.90 9.45 -12.49
C GLU A 118 -3.71 8.55 -12.13
N ALA A 119 -3.66 7.35 -12.72
CA ALA A 119 -2.53 6.44 -12.61
C ALA A 119 -1.23 7.12 -13.08
N GLU A 120 -1.22 7.73 -14.27
CA GLU A 120 -0.05 8.42 -14.80
C GLU A 120 0.35 9.64 -13.95
N GLN A 121 -0.61 10.38 -13.40
CA GLN A 121 -0.31 11.47 -12.48
C GLN A 121 0.39 10.98 -11.21
N CYS A 122 -0.12 9.91 -10.59
CA CYS A 122 0.50 9.31 -9.41
C CYS A 122 1.89 8.77 -9.73
N ARG A 123 2.06 8.12 -10.89
CA ARG A 123 3.34 7.61 -11.35
C ARG A 123 4.37 8.72 -11.54
N LYS A 124 3.99 9.82 -12.20
CA LYS A 124 4.86 10.99 -12.40
C LYS A 124 5.25 11.65 -11.08
N ALA A 125 4.30 11.84 -10.17
CA ALA A 125 4.56 12.44 -8.87
C ALA A 125 5.52 11.57 -8.04
N GLY A 126 5.27 10.27 -7.96
CA GLY A 126 6.17 9.34 -7.28
C GLY A 126 7.56 9.26 -7.93
N ALA A 127 7.64 9.35 -9.25
CA ALA A 127 8.91 9.38 -9.98
C ALA A 127 9.77 10.62 -9.69
N GLN A 128 9.17 11.74 -9.26
CA GLN A 128 9.95 12.90 -8.79
C GLN A 128 10.70 12.60 -7.48
N ILE A 129 10.18 11.68 -6.68
CA ILE A 129 10.73 11.32 -5.36
C ILE A 129 11.66 10.11 -5.47
N ARG A 130 11.20 9.04 -6.17
CA ARG A 130 11.93 7.78 -6.36
C ARG A 130 11.85 7.31 -7.82
N PRO A 131 12.62 7.91 -8.75
CA PRO A 131 12.53 7.60 -10.17
C PRO A 131 12.76 6.10 -10.49
N ASP A 132 13.74 5.46 -9.86
CA ASP A 132 14.09 4.05 -10.09
C ASP A 132 12.93 3.07 -9.91
N LEU A 133 12.03 3.36 -8.96
CA LEU A 133 10.87 2.53 -8.71
C LEU A 133 9.80 2.74 -9.79
N PHE A 134 9.47 3.99 -10.11
CA PHE A 134 8.40 4.30 -11.05
C PHE A 134 8.81 4.13 -12.52
N SER A 135 10.10 3.96 -12.81
CA SER A 135 10.59 3.53 -14.13
C SER A 135 10.24 2.07 -14.43
N GLN A 136 10.10 1.23 -13.41
CA GLN A 136 9.73 -0.16 -13.57
C GLN A 136 8.23 -0.30 -13.87
N ASN A 137 7.88 -1.29 -14.71
CA ASN A 137 6.49 -1.57 -15.02
C ASN A 137 5.95 -2.65 -14.09
N TYR A 138 5.16 -2.23 -13.11
CA TYR A 138 4.48 -3.15 -12.19
C TYR A 138 3.06 -3.41 -12.70
N PRO A 139 2.69 -4.68 -13.00
CA PRO A 139 1.31 -4.99 -13.29
C PRO A 139 0.43 -4.61 -12.08
N PRO A 140 -0.79 -4.10 -12.30
CA PRO A 140 -1.72 -3.83 -11.21
C PRO A 140 -1.85 -5.08 -10.34
N HIS A 141 -1.79 -4.95 -9.01
CA HIS A 141 -1.93 -6.10 -8.10
C HIS A 141 -3.08 -6.99 -8.57
N GLY A 142 -2.75 -8.20 -9.02
CA GLY A 142 -3.74 -9.19 -9.41
C GLY A 142 -4.57 -9.57 -8.21
N VAL A 143 -5.90 -9.59 -8.37
CA VAL A 143 -6.72 -10.42 -7.48
C VAL A 143 -6.33 -11.85 -7.84
N VAL A 144 -5.68 -12.55 -6.92
CA VAL A 144 -5.64 -14.01 -6.98
C VAL A 144 -7.09 -14.44 -6.72
N ILE A 145 -7.84 -14.66 -7.80
CA ILE A 145 -9.16 -15.30 -7.76
C ILE A 145 -9.01 -16.79 -7.49
#